data_AF-A0A3D1DKU4-F1
#
_entry.id   AF-A0A3D1DKU4-F1
#
_cell.length_a   1.000
_cell.length_b   1.000
_cell.length_c   1.000
_cell.angle_alpha   90.00
_cell.angle_beta   90.00
_cell.angle_gamma   90.00
#
_symmetry.space_group_name_H-M   'P 1'
#
loop_
_entity.id
_entity.type
_entity.pdbx_description
1 polymer ?
#
loop_
_entity_poly.entity_id
_entity_poly.type
_entity_poly.pdbx_seq_one_letter_code
_entity_poly.pdbx_strand_id
1 'polypeptide(L)'
;MNRFPVLLALAGLCLLLVLPDDMRAEATKLPVRIVVTPSKSARKDVPVSIVLDGLHERRGKLRLFEIRGNKRKAISSQWDTIGPHRLWWIMDGDTPGGAERRYVLEMVADREPAASTMRVDRTEAYLEIRRGDTKILRYNTKVTPLPPAADPKYKRSGYINPVWTPSGQVVTDRAKNYLHQLGVWLAYVGTSFEGRTPNFWDLLNGRATVQFSKMHHRVGGPVFAEFQVVQDHIDLATPVSPKVALKETWNVRAWNVGARQGYSLYDIVTTISCAGPSPVTIKKHPWGGMAIRGAPEWYGEKCKFLTSAGKTRSKANHTRVRWCSISGSTRGVWSGMTVMSHPANLRHPEPVRVNGTIPYFCFVGSYLGDFDITPDKPLVLRYRFLVHDGEVRADNADRLWKDFANPPAAVIVAE
;
A
#
# COMPACT_ATOMS: atom_id res chain seq x y z
N MET A 1 -36.02 -34.31 -33.45
CA MET A 1 -34.57 -34.60 -33.46
C MET A 1 -33.86 -33.56 -32.61
N ASN A 2 -33.09 -34.04 -31.65
CA ASN A 2 -32.07 -33.38 -30.82
C ASN A 2 -32.47 -32.20 -29.91
N ARG A 3 -32.82 -32.59 -28.68
CA ARG A 3 -32.42 -31.93 -27.43
C ARG A 3 -30.89 -32.00 -27.29
N PHE A 4 -30.22 -30.93 -26.84
CA PHE A 4 -29.19 -30.95 -25.79
C PHE A 4 -28.92 -29.50 -25.31
N PRO A 5 -28.61 -29.28 -24.01
CA PRO A 5 -28.78 -28.02 -23.33
C PRO A 5 -27.47 -27.25 -23.08
N VAL A 6 -27.66 -26.01 -22.64
CA VAL A 6 -26.74 -25.09 -21.97
C VAL A 6 -25.78 -25.79 -21.00
N LEU A 7 -24.48 -25.51 -21.15
CA LEU A 7 -23.52 -25.54 -20.04
C LEU A 7 -22.62 -24.29 -20.10
N LEU A 8 -22.98 -23.28 -19.31
CA LEU A 8 -22.03 -22.26 -18.87
C LEU A 8 -21.13 -22.90 -17.80
N ALA A 9 -19.85 -23.09 -18.12
CA ALA A 9 -18.82 -23.35 -17.13
C ALA A 9 -17.83 -22.19 -17.15
N LEU A 10 -18.16 -21.13 -16.40
CA LEU A 10 -17.24 -20.05 -16.06
C LEU A 10 -16.36 -20.54 -14.90
N ALA A 11 -15.30 -21.26 -15.24
CA ALA A 11 -14.24 -21.56 -14.29
C ALA A 11 -13.39 -20.29 -14.10
N GLY A 12 -13.60 -19.60 -12.98
CA GLY A 12 -12.73 -18.50 -12.55
C GLY A 12 -11.33 -19.03 -12.28
N LEU A 13 -10.40 -18.73 -13.19
CA LEU A 13 -8.99 -19.07 -13.03
C LEU A 13 -8.38 -18.13 -11.99
N CYS A 14 -8.33 -18.59 -10.74
CA CYS A 14 -7.50 -18.00 -9.69
C CYS A 14 -6.04 -18.08 -10.13
N LEU A 15 -5.52 -17.01 -10.72
CA LEU A 15 -4.09 -16.88 -10.99
C LEU A 15 -3.36 -16.71 -9.66
N LEU A 16 -2.89 -17.83 -9.11
CA LEU A 16 -1.89 -17.89 -8.05
C LEU A 16 -0.63 -17.19 -8.55
N LEU A 17 -0.35 -16.01 -8.02
CA LEU A 17 0.96 -15.39 -8.09
C LEU A 17 1.97 -16.34 -7.43
N VAL A 18 2.82 -16.96 -8.26
CA VAL A 18 3.99 -17.71 -7.80
C VAL A 18 4.98 -16.70 -7.22
N LEU A 19 4.88 -16.49 -5.91
CA LEU A 19 6.01 -16.06 -5.09
C LEU A 19 7.07 -17.17 -5.14
N PRO A 20 8.37 -16.86 -4.95
CA PRO A 20 9.39 -17.91 -4.79
C PRO A 20 8.91 -18.90 -3.73
N ASP A 21 8.99 -20.20 -4.02
CA ASP A 21 8.45 -21.33 -3.24
C ASP A 21 8.41 -21.04 -1.72
N ASP A 22 7.31 -20.44 -1.27
CA ASP A 22 7.01 -20.29 0.14
C ASP A 22 6.66 -21.71 0.61
N MET A 23 7.60 -22.30 1.35
CA MET A 23 7.53 -23.59 2.03
C MET A 23 6.09 -23.96 2.43
N ARG A 24 5.41 -24.73 1.56
CA ARG A 24 4.13 -25.35 1.87
C ARG A 24 4.37 -26.44 2.90
N ALA A 25 4.26 -26.08 4.17
CA ALA A 25 4.26 -27.07 5.23
C ALA A 25 2.88 -27.76 5.26
N GLU A 26 2.86 -29.04 4.90
CA GLU A 26 1.71 -29.92 5.05
C GLU A 26 1.24 -29.94 6.51
N ALA A 27 -0.07 -29.75 6.71
CA ALA A 27 -0.88 -29.90 7.92
C ALA A 27 -0.10 -30.22 9.23
N THR A 28 0.53 -29.21 9.82
CA THR A 28 1.29 -29.38 11.07
C THR A 28 0.39 -29.74 12.24
N LYS A 29 0.65 -30.91 12.85
CA LYS A 29 0.17 -31.26 14.20
C LYS A 29 0.52 -30.11 15.16
N LEU A 30 -0.43 -29.76 16.04
CA LEU A 30 -0.18 -28.77 17.09
C LEU A 30 0.59 -29.42 18.26
N PRO A 31 1.49 -28.70 18.94
CA PRO A 31 1.85 -27.29 18.70
C PRO A 31 2.77 -27.10 17.48
N VAL A 32 2.62 -25.99 16.75
CA VAL A 32 3.53 -25.61 15.66
C VAL A 32 4.68 -24.77 16.22
N ARG A 33 5.92 -25.24 16.06
CA ARG A 33 7.12 -24.47 16.40
C ARG A 33 7.59 -23.68 15.19
N ILE A 34 7.80 -22.38 15.36
CA ILE A 34 8.15 -21.44 14.30
C ILE A 34 9.46 -20.73 14.67
N VAL A 35 10.38 -20.65 13.73
CA VAL A 35 11.62 -19.87 13.86
C VAL A 35 11.60 -18.77 12.81
N VAL A 36 11.76 -17.53 13.24
CA VAL A 36 12.10 -16.41 12.34
C VAL A 36 13.61 -16.44 12.14
N THR A 37 13.98 -16.67 10.89
CA THR A 37 15.36 -16.87 10.47
C THR A 37 16.21 -15.61 10.71
N PRO A 38 17.51 -15.77 11.04
CA PRO A 38 18.41 -14.65 11.22
C PRO A 38 18.53 -13.79 9.96
N SER A 39 18.54 -12.47 10.13
CA SER A 39 18.94 -11.54 9.08
C SER A 39 20.25 -10.86 9.40
N LYS A 40 21.04 -10.49 8.38
CA LYS A 40 22.27 -9.71 8.57
C LYS A 40 22.04 -8.35 9.23
N SER A 41 20.90 -7.72 8.93
CA SER A 41 20.52 -6.43 9.51
C SER A 41 19.75 -6.61 10.82
N ALA A 42 19.99 -5.70 11.77
CA ALA A 42 19.14 -5.57 12.96
C ALA A 42 17.73 -5.10 12.57
N ARG A 43 16.73 -5.56 13.32
CA ARG A 43 15.31 -5.25 13.10
C ARG A 43 14.66 -4.75 14.37
N LYS A 44 13.58 -3.98 14.21
CA LYS A 44 12.77 -3.44 15.32
C LYS A 44 11.32 -3.33 14.90
N ASP A 45 10.43 -3.94 15.68
CA ASP A 45 8.96 -3.86 15.54
C ASP A 45 8.48 -4.16 14.11
N VAL A 46 8.91 -5.31 13.56
CA VAL A 46 8.69 -5.65 12.15
C VAL A 46 7.53 -6.64 11.98
N PRO A 47 6.62 -6.45 11.02
CA PRO A 47 5.63 -7.45 10.66
C PRO A 47 6.30 -8.74 10.15
N VAL A 48 5.87 -9.88 10.67
CA VAL A 48 6.30 -11.21 10.26
C VAL A 48 5.08 -12.04 9.92
N SER A 49 5.25 -12.99 9.00
CA SER A 49 4.18 -13.89 8.63
C SER A 49 4.65 -15.28 8.29
N ILE A 50 3.73 -16.24 8.36
CA ILE A 50 3.92 -17.60 7.87
C ILE A 50 2.59 -18.14 7.33
N VAL A 51 2.63 -18.93 6.26
CA VAL A 51 1.45 -19.64 5.73
C VAL A 51 1.25 -20.91 6.54
N LEU A 52 0.03 -21.12 7.03
CA LEU A 52 -0.34 -22.28 7.85
C LEU A 52 -1.66 -22.86 7.34
N ASP A 53 -1.55 -23.82 6.42
CA ASP A 53 -2.70 -24.47 5.81
C ASP A 53 -3.47 -25.33 6.84
N GLY A 54 -4.80 -25.33 6.73
CA GLY A 54 -5.71 -26.10 7.61
C GLY A 54 -5.90 -25.58 9.05
N LEU A 55 -5.01 -24.71 9.57
CA LEU A 55 -5.13 -24.20 10.94
C LEU A 55 -6.06 -22.98 11.08
N HIS A 56 -6.31 -22.26 10.00
CA HIS A 56 -7.13 -21.05 9.99
C HIS A 56 -8.59 -21.29 10.43
N GLU A 57 -9.16 -22.48 10.23
CA GLU A 57 -10.50 -22.85 10.70
C GLU A 57 -10.60 -22.82 12.23
N ARG A 58 -9.48 -23.11 12.91
CA ARG A 58 -9.36 -23.13 14.37
C ARG A 58 -8.82 -21.82 14.92
N ARG A 59 -8.71 -20.76 14.11
CA ARG A 59 -8.12 -19.46 14.48
C ARG A 59 -8.68 -18.84 15.76
N GLY A 60 -9.92 -19.17 16.14
CA GLY A 60 -10.57 -18.73 17.37
C GLY A 60 -9.93 -19.33 18.64
N LYS A 61 -9.30 -20.50 18.53
CA LYS A 61 -8.72 -21.27 19.64
C LYS A 61 -7.19 -21.35 19.60
N LEU A 62 -6.56 -20.70 18.63
CA LEU A 62 -5.10 -20.69 18.47
C LEU A 62 -4.48 -19.46 19.12
N ARG A 63 -3.33 -19.64 19.79
CA ARG A 63 -2.56 -18.55 20.38
C ARG A 63 -1.08 -18.72 20.07
N LEU A 64 -0.46 -17.62 19.64
CA LEU A 64 0.97 -17.54 19.35
C LEU A 64 1.71 -17.06 20.60
N PHE A 65 2.77 -17.75 20.95
CA PHE A 65 3.66 -17.40 22.05
C PHE A 65 5.08 -17.21 21.53
N GLU A 66 5.76 -16.18 22.01
CA GLU A 66 7.20 -16.03 21.83
C GLU A 66 7.94 -16.70 22.98
N ILE A 67 9.01 -17.41 22.64
CA ILE A 67 9.92 -18.05 23.59
C ILE A 67 11.24 -17.26 23.63
N ARG A 68 11.59 -16.72 24.80
CA ARG A 68 12.87 -16.04 25.05
C ARG A 68 13.52 -16.62 26.31
N GLY A 69 14.54 -17.46 26.13
CA GLY A 69 15.08 -18.27 27.22
C GLY A 69 13.96 -19.08 27.88
N ASN A 70 13.82 -18.98 29.19
CA ASN A 70 12.76 -19.66 29.94
C ASN A 70 11.44 -18.88 30.01
N LYS A 71 11.36 -17.70 29.36
CA LYS A 71 10.15 -16.88 29.37
C LYS A 71 9.28 -17.18 28.15
N ARG A 72 7.98 -17.31 28.43
CA ARG A 72 6.94 -17.53 27.43
C ARG A 72 5.97 -16.35 27.46
N LYS A 73 5.85 -15.62 26.35
CA LYS A 73 5.00 -14.42 26.24
C LYS A 73 3.96 -14.61 25.15
N ALA A 74 2.68 -14.42 25.46
CA ALA A 74 1.63 -14.40 24.44
C ALA A 74 1.81 -13.19 23.50
N ILE A 75 1.70 -13.40 22.20
CA ILE A 75 1.84 -12.38 21.16
C ILE A 75 0.53 -12.23 20.39
N SER A 76 0.14 -10.98 20.16
CA SER A 76 -0.97 -10.66 19.27
C SER A 76 -0.67 -11.16 17.87
N SER A 77 -1.59 -11.93 17.32
CA SER A 77 -1.50 -12.45 15.95
C SER A 77 -2.85 -12.31 15.24
N GLN A 78 -2.80 -12.24 13.91
CA GLN A 78 -3.95 -11.97 13.07
C GLN A 78 -3.82 -12.74 11.76
N TRP A 79 -4.88 -13.42 11.37
CA TRP A 79 -4.93 -14.17 10.11
C TRP A 79 -5.33 -13.25 8.97
N ASP A 80 -4.74 -13.46 7.79
CA ASP A 80 -5.33 -12.99 6.56
C ASP A 80 -6.71 -13.64 6.36
N THR A 81 -7.65 -12.83 5.88
CA THR A 81 -9.04 -13.23 5.60
C THR A 81 -9.27 -13.47 4.11
N ILE A 82 -8.30 -13.12 3.26
CA ILE A 82 -8.31 -13.30 1.81
C ILE A 82 -6.93 -13.78 1.36
N GLY A 83 -6.90 -14.73 0.43
CA GLY A 83 -5.67 -15.31 -0.12
C GLY A 83 -5.17 -16.51 0.71
N PRO A 84 -3.86 -16.84 0.63
CA PRO A 84 -3.31 -17.96 1.40
C PRO A 84 -3.51 -17.71 2.90
N HIS A 85 -3.74 -18.77 3.67
CA HIS A 85 -4.04 -18.71 5.10
C HIS A 85 -2.80 -18.34 5.92
N ARG A 86 -2.43 -17.06 5.86
CA ARG A 86 -1.23 -16.51 6.45
C ARG A 86 -1.52 -15.93 7.83
N LEU A 87 -0.72 -16.33 8.82
CA LEU A 87 -0.73 -15.77 10.17
C LEU A 87 0.29 -14.64 10.24
N TRP A 88 -0.14 -13.47 10.70
CA TRP A 88 0.69 -12.29 10.91
C TRP A 88 0.87 -11.98 12.40
N TRP A 89 2.04 -11.49 12.77
CA TRP A 89 2.32 -10.89 14.07
C TRP A 89 3.38 -9.79 13.93
N ILE A 90 3.56 -8.99 14.98
CA ILE A 90 4.68 -8.07 15.07
C ILE A 90 5.79 -8.74 15.87
N MET A 91 6.98 -8.85 15.29
CA MET A 91 8.21 -9.20 15.99
C MET A 91 8.67 -7.98 16.81
N ASP A 92 8.02 -7.81 17.96
CA ASP A 92 8.17 -6.67 18.89
C ASP A 92 9.59 -6.61 19.48
N GLY A 93 10.08 -5.38 19.67
CA GLY A 93 11.37 -5.05 20.22
C GLY A 93 12.54 -5.21 19.26
N ASP A 94 13.73 -4.91 19.77
CA ASP A 94 14.98 -5.01 19.01
C ASP A 94 15.39 -6.48 18.80
N THR A 95 15.82 -6.80 17.58
CA THR A 95 16.37 -8.09 17.17
C THR A 95 17.71 -7.85 16.49
N PRO A 96 18.84 -8.18 17.14
CA PRO A 96 20.17 -8.02 16.55
C PRO A 96 20.32 -8.79 15.23
N GLY A 97 21.22 -8.32 14.37
CA GLY A 97 21.62 -9.09 13.20
C GLY A 97 22.20 -10.45 13.61
N GLY A 98 21.83 -11.51 12.90
CA GLY A 98 22.23 -12.88 13.24
C GLY A 98 21.40 -13.57 14.34
N ALA A 99 20.47 -12.86 15.00
CA ALA A 99 19.62 -13.47 16.02
C ALA A 99 18.38 -14.15 15.43
N GLU A 100 18.02 -15.32 15.98
CA GLU A 100 16.74 -15.99 15.75
C GLU A 100 15.65 -15.48 16.71
N ARG A 101 14.39 -15.60 16.30
CA ARG A 101 13.23 -15.43 17.20
C ARG A 101 12.35 -16.67 17.12
N ARG A 102 12.01 -17.25 18.26
CA ARG A 102 11.28 -18.52 18.35
C ARG A 102 9.87 -18.32 18.84
N TYR A 103 8.93 -19.01 18.21
CA TYR A 103 7.51 -18.94 18.51
C TYR A 103 6.88 -20.33 18.55
N VAL A 104 5.78 -20.45 19.29
CA VAL A 104 4.95 -21.64 19.36
C VAL A 104 3.50 -21.25 19.18
N LEU A 105 2.81 -21.89 18.23
CA LEU A 105 1.37 -21.76 18.01
C LEU A 105 0.68 -23.02 18.54
N GLU A 106 -0.29 -22.86 19.44
CA GLU A 106 -0.98 -23.99 20.07
C GLU A 106 -2.46 -23.70 20.31
N MET A 107 -3.21 -24.76 20.62
CA MET A 107 -4.59 -24.65 21.11
C MET A 107 -4.60 -24.14 22.55
N VAL A 108 -5.53 -23.23 22.84
CA VAL A 108 -5.86 -22.83 24.21
C VAL A 108 -7.34 -23.11 24.47
N ALA A 109 -7.67 -23.57 25.69
CA ALA A 109 -9.04 -23.92 26.07
C ALA A 109 -9.94 -22.68 26.08
N ASP A 110 -9.46 -21.60 26.69
CA ASP A 110 -10.12 -20.29 26.72
C ASP A 110 -9.23 -19.23 26.07
N ARG A 111 -9.83 -18.46 25.16
CA ARG A 111 -9.16 -17.34 24.51
C ARG A 111 -9.96 -16.07 24.72
N GLU A 112 -9.43 -15.21 25.59
CA GLU A 112 -9.77 -13.79 25.55
C GLU A 112 -9.35 -13.22 24.18
N PRO A 113 -10.30 -12.69 23.38
CA PRO A 113 -9.98 -12.05 22.12
C PRO A 113 -8.95 -10.93 22.34
N ALA A 114 -7.88 -10.92 21.54
CA ALA A 114 -6.97 -9.78 21.57
C ALA A 114 -7.74 -8.52 21.15
N ALA A 115 -7.64 -7.45 21.95
CA ALA A 115 -8.34 -6.20 21.68
C ALA A 115 -8.02 -5.71 20.25
N SER A 116 -9.07 -5.47 19.46
CA SER A 116 -8.92 -4.92 18.12
C SER A 116 -8.58 -3.43 18.20
N THR A 117 -7.28 -3.14 18.15
CA THR A 117 -6.71 -1.79 18.19
C THR A 117 -6.75 -1.12 16.82
N MET A 118 -6.55 -1.87 15.74
CA MET A 118 -6.59 -1.36 14.37
C MET A 118 -7.98 -1.57 13.76
N ARG A 119 -8.55 -0.53 13.16
CA ARG A 119 -9.93 -0.55 12.65
C ARG A 119 -10.05 0.11 11.28
N VAL A 120 -11.07 -0.30 10.53
CA VAL A 120 -11.49 0.34 9.28
C VAL A 120 -12.94 0.81 9.40
N ASP A 121 -13.09 2.11 9.64
CA ASP A 121 -14.39 2.76 9.64
C ASP A 121 -14.85 2.98 8.19
N ARG A 122 -16.15 2.80 7.93
CA ARG A 122 -16.76 3.00 6.61
C ARG A 122 -17.96 3.89 6.73
N THR A 123 -18.02 4.87 5.83
CA THR A 123 -19.21 5.63 5.51
C THR A 123 -19.53 5.45 4.02
N GLU A 124 -20.58 6.10 3.53
CA GLU A 124 -20.82 6.16 2.09
C GLU A 124 -19.75 6.97 1.34
N ALA A 125 -19.10 7.93 2.02
CA ALA A 125 -18.18 8.88 1.43
C ALA A 125 -16.71 8.46 1.50
N TYR A 126 -16.32 7.64 2.49
CA TYR A 126 -14.94 7.25 2.69
C TYR A 126 -14.76 5.96 3.51
N LEU A 127 -13.54 5.41 3.42
CA LEU A 127 -12.96 4.42 4.33
C LEU A 127 -11.87 5.09 5.15
N GLU A 128 -11.78 4.82 6.45
CA GLU A 128 -10.77 5.41 7.33
C GLU A 128 -10.10 4.33 8.17
N ILE A 129 -8.77 4.26 8.12
CA ILE A 129 -8.00 3.38 9.01
C ILE A 129 -7.60 4.15 10.26
N ARG A 130 -7.81 3.52 11.42
CA ARG A 130 -7.51 4.08 12.75
C ARG A 130 -6.79 3.08 13.63
N ARG A 131 -6.06 3.60 14.62
CA ARG A 131 -5.44 2.88 15.73
C ARG A 131 -5.97 3.47 17.04
N GLY A 132 -6.84 2.74 17.72
CA GLY A 132 -7.69 3.33 18.76
C GLY A 132 -8.43 4.54 18.20
N ASP A 133 -8.33 5.68 18.87
CA ASP A 133 -8.94 6.93 18.40
C ASP A 133 -8.08 7.71 17.39
N THR A 134 -6.80 7.34 17.22
CA THR A 134 -5.88 8.01 16.30
C THR A 134 -6.17 7.61 14.85
N LYS A 135 -6.42 8.60 13.99
CA LYS A 135 -6.59 8.39 12.55
C LYS A 135 -5.24 8.17 11.88
N ILE A 136 -5.20 7.31 10.87
CA ILE A 136 -3.98 7.04 10.07
C ILE A 136 -4.15 7.58 8.67
N LEU A 137 -5.21 7.15 7.98
CA LEU A 137 -5.48 7.59 6.61
C LEU A 137 -6.96 7.49 6.28
N ARG A 138 -7.40 8.30 5.32
CA ARG A 138 -8.74 8.26 4.75
C ARG A 138 -8.69 8.07 3.24
N TYR A 139 -9.38 7.07 2.74
CA TYR A 139 -9.64 6.83 1.33
C TYR A 139 -11.02 7.34 0.93
N ASN A 140 -11.09 8.21 -0.08
CA ASN A 140 -12.36 8.81 -0.52
C ASN A 140 -13.02 7.98 -1.62
N THR A 141 -14.22 7.47 -1.33
CA THR A 141 -15.03 6.64 -2.25
C THR A 141 -15.99 7.46 -3.09
N LYS A 142 -16.27 8.70 -2.69
CA LYS A 142 -17.11 9.65 -3.42
C LYS A 142 -16.29 10.82 -3.93
N VAL A 143 -16.81 11.46 -4.97
CA VAL A 143 -16.32 12.75 -5.44
C VAL A 143 -16.49 13.77 -4.32
N THR A 144 -15.40 14.38 -3.88
CA THR A 144 -15.48 15.48 -2.90
C THR A 144 -15.91 16.78 -3.58
N PRO A 145 -16.57 17.71 -2.87
CA PRO A 145 -16.90 19.03 -3.39
C PRO A 145 -15.69 19.71 -4.02
N LEU A 146 -15.90 20.29 -5.20
CA LEU A 146 -14.92 21.14 -5.86
C LEU A 146 -15.08 22.59 -5.37
N PRO A 147 -14.05 23.44 -5.47
CA PRO A 147 -14.20 24.88 -5.27
C PRO A 147 -15.31 25.45 -6.18
N PRO A 148 -16.06 26.49 -5.74
CA PRO A 148 -17.24 27.01 -6.47
C PRO A 148 -17.03 27.36 -7.96
N ALA A 149 -15.80 27.69 -8.38
CA ALA A 149 -15.46 28.05 -9.76
C ALA A 149 -14.65 26.97 -10.52
N ALA A 150 -14.53 25.78 -9.94
CA ALA A 150 -13.75 24.70 -10.57
C ALA A 150 -14.53 24.03 -11.70
N ASP A 151 -13.83 23.73 -12.80
CA ASP A 151 -14.38 22.92 -13.89
C ASP A 151 -14.87 21.55 -13.36
N PRO A 152 -16.13 21.13 -13.63
CA PRO A 152 -16.67 19.85 -13.21
C PRO A 152 -15.84 18.62 -13.66
N LYS A 153 -14.97 18.75 -14.67
CA LYS A 153 -14.06 17.68 -15.09
C LYS A 153 -13.08 17.26 -13.99
N TYR A 154 -12.80 18.12 -13.01
CA TYR A 154 -11.97 17.77 -11.85
C TYR A 154 -12.63 16.82 -10.84
N LYS A 155 -13.89 16.42 -11.08
CA LYS A 155 -14.57 15.42 -10.26
C LYS A 155 -13.82 14.09 -10.33
N ARG A 156 -13.32 13.64 -9.18
CA ARG A 156 -12.55 12.41 -9.04
C ARG A 156 -12.77 11.82 -7.65
N SER A 157 -12.74 10.49 -7.58
CA SER A 157 -12.70 9.69 -6.36
C SER A 157 -11.52 8.71 -6.46
N GLY A 158 -11.31 7.83 -5.48
CA GLY A 158 -10.24 6.85 -5.55
C GLY A 158 -8.86 7.45 -5.24
N TYR A 159 -8.73 8.03 -4.04
CA TYR A 159 -7.48 8.59 -3.55
C TYR A 159 -7.49 8.63 -2.03
N ILE A 160 -6.30 8.70 -1.43
CA ILE A 160 -6.14 8.87 0.02
C ILE A 160 -5.87 10.34 0.33
N ASN A 161 -6.77 10.96 1.07
CA ASN A 161 -6.60 12.27 1.69
C ASN A 161 -7.71 12.50 2.73
N PRO A 162 -7.39 12.96 3.95
CA PRO A 162 -6.04 13.20 4.47
C PRO A 162 -5.34 11.91 4.95
N VAL A 163 -4.06 12.07 5.23
CA VAL A 163 -3.16 11.15 5.96
C VAL A 163 -2.68 11.89 7.20
N TRP A 164 -2.63 11.22 8.33
CA TRP A 164 -2.28 11.80 9.62
C TRP A 164 -1.02 11.16 10.23
N THR A 165 -0.20 11.99 10.87
CA THR A 165 0.84 11.51 11.79
C THR A 165 0.25 11.03 13.12
N PRO A 166 1.01 10.32 13.96
CA PRO A 166 0.55 9.95 15.29
C PRO A 166 0.16 11.15 16.17
N SER A 167 0.85 12.29 16.04
CA SER A 167 0.47 13.53 16.74
C SER A 167 -0.75 14.25 16.12
N GLY A 168 -1.36 13.71 15.07
CA GLY A 168 -2.54 14.26 14.42
C GLY A 168 -2.29 15.32 13.35
N GLN A 169 -1.03 15.57 12.94
CA GLN A 169 -0.75 16.48 11.83
C GLN A 169 -1.22 15.89 10.50
N VAL A 170 -1.88 16.68 9.67
CA VAL A 170 -2.27 16.29 8.31
C VAL A 170 -1.09 16.52 7.36
N VAL A 171 -0.65 15.47 6.66
CA VAL A 171 0.56 15.51 5.80
C VAL A 171 0.26 15.52 4.30
N THR A 172 -1.02 15.53 3.92
CA THR A 172 -1.47 15.49 2.52
C THR A 172 -2.47 16.59 2.23
N ASP A 173 -2.61 16.95 0.95
CA ASP A 173 -3.54 17.99 0.49
C ASP A 173 -4.31 17.55 -0.76
N ARG A 174 -5.61 17.83 -0.77
CA ARG A 174 -6.40 17.94 -2.00
C ARG A 174 -6.28 19.40 -2.47
N ALA A 175 -5.29 19.65 -3.31
CA ALA A 175 -4.85 20.99 -3.64
C ALA A 175 -5.93 21.86 -4.29
N LYS A 176 -6.09 23.09 -3.80
CA LYS A 176 -7.00 24.08 -4.39
C LYS A 176 -6.44 24.74 -5.66
N ASN A 177 -5.11 24.79 -5.80
CA ASN A 177 -4.40 25.44 -6.92
C ASN A 177 -3.89 24.47 -8.00
N TYR A 178 -4.03 23.16 -7.79
CA TYR A 178 -3.76 22.10 -8.78
C TYR A 178 -4.79 20.99 -8.56
N LEU A 179 -6.03 21.21 -9.01
CA LEU A 179 -7.20 20.41 -8.60
C LEU A 179 -7.14 18.92 -8.95
N HIS A 180 -6.21 18.51 -9.82
CA HIS A 180 -5.92 17.11 -10.13
C HIS A 180 -4.99 16.42 -9.10
N GLN A 181 -4.46 17.15 -8.11
CA GLN A 181 -3.58 16.61 -7.05
C GLN A 181 -4.37 16.34 -5.76
N LEU A 182 -4.32 15.10 -5.28
CA LEU A 182 -5.36 14.51 -4.42
C LEU A 182 -4.83 13.86 -3.13
N GLY A 183 -3.70 14.32 -2.61
CA GLY A 183 -3.01 13.67 -1.48
C GLY A 183 -2.17 12.49 -1.97
N VAL A 184 -2.70 11.27 -1.94
CA VAL A 184 -2.05 10.08 -2.53
C VAL A 184 -2.97 9.46 -3.59
N TRP A 185 -2.49 9.42 -4.84
CA TRP A 185 -3.23 8.89 -5.99
C TRP A 185 -2.28 8.22 -6.99
N LEU A 186 -2.84 7.40 -7.87
CA LEU A 186 -2.11 6.85 -9.00
C LEU A 186 -2.83 7.25 -10.30
N ALA A 187 -2.05 7.74 -11.26
CA ALA A 187 -2.55 8.03 -12.59
C ALA A 187 -1.39 8.03 -13.59
N TYR A 188 -1.68 7.75 -14.86
CA TYR A 188 -0.69 7.86 -15.92
C TYR A 188 -1.03 9.00 -16.88
N VAL A 189 0.03 9.62 -17.39
CA VAL A 189 0.00 10.56 -18.50
C VAL A 189 0.51 9.82 -19.74
N GLY A 190 0.09 10.26 -20.93
CA GLY A 190 0.59 9.71 -22.18
C GLY A 190 0.25 8.22 -22.29
N THR A 191 -1.02 7.89 -22.46
CA THR A 191 -1.42 6.49 -22.69
C THR A 191 -1.93 6.29 -24.11
N SER A 192 -1.91 5.05 -24.59
CA SER A 192 -2.57 4.65 -25.81
C SER A 192 -3.50 3.48 -25.53
N PHE A 193 -4.75 3.58 -26.00
CA PHE A 193 -5.79 2.58 -25.82
C PHE A 193 -6.71 2.61 -27.03
N GLU A 194 -6.78 1.52 -27.80
CA GLU A 194 -7.67 1.39 -28.97
C GLU A 194 -7.58 2.57 -29.96
N GLY A 195 -6.35 2.97 -30.29
CA GLY A 195 -6.08 4.10 -31.19
C GLY A 195 -6.30 5.49 -30.59
N ARG A 196 -6.77 5.59 -29.34
CA ARG A 196 -6.99 6.85 -28.60
C ARG A 196 -5.88 7.09 -27.58
N THR A 197 -5.87 8.29 -27.01
CA THR A 197 -4.84 8.72 -26.04
C THR A 197 -5.45 9.27 -24.74
N PRO A 198 -6.10 8.42 -23.92
CA PRO A 198 -6.64 8.89 -22.65
C PRO A 198 -5.52 9.44 -21.74
N ASN A 199 -5.84 10.47 -20.96
CA ASN A 199 -4.91 11.06 -20.00
C ASN A 199 -5.53 11.02 -18.61
N PHE A 200 -5.19 9.99 -17.84
CA PHE A 200 -5.76 9.73 -16.52
C PHE A 200 -5.23 10.70 -15.44
N TRP A 201 -4.23 11.52 -15.78
CA TRP A 201 -3.56 12.44 -14.88
C TRP A 201 -4.14 13.85 -14.95
N ASP A 202 -4.21 14.41 -16.15
CA ASP A 202 -4.72 15.75 -16.38
C ASP A 202 -6.22 15.67 -16.69
N LEU A 203 -7.03 16.06 -15.71
CA LEU A 203 -8.49 15.97 -15.81
C LEU A 203 -9.10 17.08 -16.69
N LEU A 204 -8.40 18.20 -16.89
CA LEU A 204 -8.99 19.38 -17.55
C LEU A 204 -9.20 19.16 -19.05
N ASN A 205 -8.36 18.32 -19.68
CA ASN A 205 -8.57 17.90 -21.06
C ASN A 205 -9.87 17.10 -21.27
N GLY A 206 -10.49 16.58 -20.19
CA GLY A 206 -11.77 15.88 -20.22
C GLY A 206 -11.74 14.54 -20.96
N ARG A 207 -10.56 13.98 -21.25
CA ARG A 207 -10.40 12.75 -22.04
C ARG A 207 -10.34 11.48 -21.21
N ALA A 208 -10.06 11.57 -19.92
CA ALA A 208 -10.09 10.41 -19.04
C ALA A 208 -10.25 10.80 -17.57
N THR A 209 -10.60 9.83 -16.74
CA THR A 209 -10.64 10.00 -15.28
C THR A 209 -10.34 8.67 -14.58
N VAL A 210 -10.12 8.73 -13.26
CA VAL A 210 -10.10 7.54 -12.41
C VAL A 210 -11.19 7.71 -11.36
N GLN A 211 -11.96 6.66 -11.12
CA GLN A 211 -13.04 6.69 -10.12
C GLN A 211 -13.03 5.43 -9.28
N PHE A 212 -13.35 5.57 -8.00
CA PHE A 212 -13.71 4.43 -7.15
C PHE A 212 -14.91 3.69 -7.76
N SER A 213 -14.79 2.36 -7.80
CA SER A 213 -15.79 1.45 -8.36
C SER A 213 -16.51 0.71 -7.24
N LYS A 214 -15.76 -0.05 -6.42
CA LYS A 214 -16.33 -0.85 -5.31
C LYS A 214 -15.30 -1.17 -4.23
N MET A 215 -15.78 -1.52 -3.05
CA MET A 215 -14.98 -2.11 -1.97
C MET A 215 -15.20 -3.62 -1.98
N HIS A 216 -14.11 -4.40 -1.96
CA HIS A 216 -14.17 -5.86 -1.87
C HIS A 216 -14.13 -6.35 -0.43
N HIS A 217 -13.27 -5.74 0.38
CA HIS A 217 -12.90 -6.31 1.66
C HIS A 217 -12.50 -5.22 2.65
N ARG A 218 -12.73 -5.48 3.94
CA ARG A 218 -12.08 -4.80 5.04
C ARG A 218 -11.94 -5.72 6.24
N VAL A 219 -10.87 -5.53 7.01
CA VAL A 219 -10.64 -6.23 8.27
C VAL A 219 -9.90 -5.30 9.24
N GLY A 220 -10.24 -5.41 10.53
CA GLY A 220 -9.50 -4.81 11.63
C GLY A 220 -9.04 -5.89 12.60
N GLY A 221 -8.04 -5.59 13.41
CA GLY A 221 -7.50 -6.56 14.36
C GLY A 221 -6.34 -6.00 15.19
N PRO A 222 -5.67 -6.88 15.96
CA PRO A 222 -4.63 -6.46 16.88
C PRO A 222 -3.27 -6.19 16.21
N VAL A 223 -3.06 -6.66 14.97
CA VAL A 223 -1.79 -6.54 14.23
C VAL A 223 -1.89 -5.55 13.09
N PHE A 224 -2.99 -5.57 12.33
CA PHE A 224 -3.22 -4.68 11.21
C PHE A 224 -4.70 -4.38 10.98
N ALA A 225 -4.94 -3.30 10.25
CA ALA A 225 -6.21 -3.05 9.59
C ALA A 225 -5.96 -2.93 8.08
N GLU A 226 -6.89 -3.44 7.29
CA GLU A 226 -6.78 -3.48 5.83
C GLU A 226 -8.13 -3.23 5.18
N PHE A 227 -8.12 -2.57 4.02
CA PHE A 227 -9.22 -2.67 3.06
C PHE A 227 -8.71 -2.95 1.64
N GLN A 228 -9.59 -3.52 0.82
CA GLN A 228 -9.39 -3.70 -0.61
C GLN A 228 -10.49 -2.99 -1.40
N VAL A 229 -10.08 -2.18 -2.38
CA VAL A 229 -10.97 -1.39 -3.24
C VAL A 229 -10.57 -1.53 -4.70
N VAL A 230 -11.55 -1.34 -5.59
CA VAL A 230 -11.35 -1.26 -7.05
C VAL A 230 -11.61 0.17 -7.50
N GLN A 231 -10.78 0.65 -8.40
CA GLN A 231 -10.95 1.89 -9.15
C GLN A 231 -10.92 1.58 -10.64
N ASP A 232 -11.70 2.31 -11.42
CA ASP A 232 -11.75 2.19 -12.86
C ASP A 232 -11.00 3.39 -13.48
N HIS A 233 -10.08 3.12 -14.41
CA HIS A 233 -9.45 4.12 -15.27
C HIS A 233 -10.30 4.21 -16.54
N ILE A 234 -11.01 5.32 -16.70
CA ILE A 234 -12.09 5.47 -17.67
C ILE A 234 -11.62 6.40 -18.79
N ASP A 235 -11.62 5.88 -20.02
CA ASP A 235 -11.48 6.65 -21.25
C ASP A 235 -12.81 7.37 -21.56
N LEU A 236 -12.74 8.69 -21.60
CA LEU A 236 -13.86 9.60 -21.85
C LEU A 236 -13.81 10.20 -23.26
N ALA A 237 -12.84 9.81 -24.10
CA ALA A 237 -12.69 10.34 -25.45
C ALA A 237 -13.88 9.99 -26.37
N THR A 238 -14.73 9.05 -25.98
CA THR A 238 -16.03 8.74 -26.59
C THR A 238 -17.15 9.08 -25.60
N PRO A 239 -17.61 10.34 -25.49
CA PRO A 239 -18.52 10.77 -24.42
C PRO A 239 -19.87 10.03 -24.39
N VAL A 240 -20.34 9.54 -25.54
CA VAL A 240 -21.58 8.75 -25.68
C VAL A 240 -21.41 7.32 -25.13
N SER A 241 -20.19 6.79 -25.15
CA SER A 241 -19.86 5.45 -24.63
C SER A 241 -18.48 5.47 -23.97
N PRO A 242 -18.37 6.03 -22.75
CA PRO A 242 -17.16 5.94 -21.96
C PRO A 242 -16.75 4.49 -21.76
N LYS A 243 -15.45 4.21 -21.82
CA LYS A 243 -14.94 2.84 -21.71
C LYS A 243 -13.95 2.73 -20.56
N VAL A 244 -14.12 1.72 -19.72
CA VAL A 244 -13.09 1.38 -18.73
C VAL A 244 -11.92 0.76 -19.49
N ALA A 245 -10.74 1.37 -19.40
CA ALA A 245 -9.51 0.86 -20.00
C ALA A 245 -8.78 -0.08 -19.03
N LEU A 246 -8.67 0.32 -17.76
CA LEU A 246 -8.00 -0.45 -16.71
C LEU A 246 -8.88 -0.58 -15.46
N LYS A 247 -8.77 -1.73 -14.80
CA LYS A 247 -9.25 -1.96 -13.43
C LYS A 247 -8.05 -1.98 -12.50
N GLU A 248 -8.06 -1.10 -11.52
CA GLU A 248 -7.01 -0.99 -10.50
C GLU A 248 -7.54 -1.46 -9.15
N THR A 249 -6.92 -2.48 -8.56
CA THR A 249 -7.24 -2.95 -7.22
C THR A 249 -6.18 -2.47 -6.25
N TRP A 250 -6.56 -1.68 -5.24
CA TRP A 250 -5.70 -1.33 -4.12
C TRP A 250 -5.99 -2.24 -2.93
N ASN A 251 -4.96 -2.89 -2.41
CA ASN A 251 -4.92 -3.39 -1.04
C ASN A 251 -4.15 -2.35 -0.19
N VAL A 252 -4.83 -1.78 0.80
CA VAL A 252 -4.24 -0.79 1.71
C VAL A 252 -4.24 -1.38 3.12
N ARG A 253 -3.05 -1.58 3.69
CA ARG A 253 -2.86 -2.20 5.01
C ARG A 253 -2.03 -1.31 5.92
N ALA A 254 -2.56 -0.94 7.09
CA ALA A 254 -1.79 -0.26 8.13
C ALA A 254 -1.40 -1.23 9.24
N TRP A 255 -0.17 -1.08 9.74
CA TRP A 255 0.41 -1.96 10.75
C TRP A 255 0.34 -1.32 12.14
N ASN A 256 0.08 -2.14 13.16
CA ASN A 256 0.06 -1.70 14.56
C ASN A 256 1.48 -1.54 15.13
N VAL A 257 2.29 -0.67 14.53
CA VAL A 257 3.69 -0.40 14.88
C VAL A 257 3.96 1.10 14.89
N GLY A 258 5.07 1.52 15.51
CA GLY A 258 5.61 2.87 15.35
C GLY A 258 5.01 3.96 16.22
N ALA A 259 3.83 3.74 16.83
CA ALA A 259 3.10 4.79 17.55
C ALA A 259 3.96 5.50 18.61
N ARG A 260 4.63 4.70 19.43
CA ARG A 260 5.50 5.16 20.52
C ARG A 260 6.79 5.81 20.00
N GLN A 261 7.13 5.57 18.75
CA GLN A 261 8.30 6.12 18.07
C GLN A 261 7.93 7.32 17.16
N GLY A 262 6.70 7.84 17.26
CA GLY A 262 6.27 9.00 16.49
C GLY A 262 6.03 8.71 15.00
N TYR A 263 5.71 7.47 14.64
CA TYR A 263 5.29 7.16 13.26
C TYR A 263 4.12 6.18 13.13
N SER A 264 3.53 6.19 11.94
CA SER A 264 2.59 5.19 11.44
C SER A 264 3.14 4.56 10.16
N LEU A 265 2.85 3.28 9.94
CA LEU A 265 3.31 2.53 8.78
C LEU A 265 2.12 1.92 8.06
N TYR A 266 2.00 2.17 6.76
CA TYR A 266 1.01 1.48 5.93
C TYR A 266 1.57 1.15 4.55
N ASP A 267 1.03 0.12 3.93
CA ASP A 267 1.41 -0.37 2.62
C ASP A 267 0.25 -0.19 1.64
N ILE A 268 0.58 0.08 0.38
CA ILE A 268 -0.34 0.00 -0.76
C ILE A 268 0.24 -0.99 -1.75
N VAL A 269 -0.49 -2.06 -2.01
CA VAL A 269 -0.28 -2.91 -3.19
C VAL A 269 -1.36 -2.56 -4.20
N THR A 270 -0.95 -2.08 -5.37
CA THR A 270 -1.85 -1.82 -6.50
C THR A 270 -1.61 -2.85 -7.59
N THR A 271 -2.69 -3.46 -8.07
CA THR A 271 -2.73 -4.35 -9.24
C THR A 271 -3.59 -3.70 -10.30
N ILE A 272 -3.01 -3.41 -11.46
CA ILE A 272 -3.64 -2.73 -12.59
C ILE A 272 -3.76 -3.72 -13.75
N SER A 273 -4.99 -4.04 -14.14
CA SER A 273 -5.29 -5.00 -15.20
C SER A 273 -6.12 -4.34 -16.30
N CYS A 274 -6.03 -4.83 -17.53
CA CYS A 274 -6.97 -4.45 -18.59
C CYS A 274 -8.41 -4.78 -18.18
N ALA A 275 -9.34 -3.87 -18.46
CA ALA A 275 -10.76 -4.11 -18.22
C ALA A 275 -11.43 -4.97 -19.31
N GLY A 276 -10.75 -5.17 -20.44
CA GLY A 276 -11.16 -5.99 -21.58
C GLY A 276 -9.93 -6.57 -22.31
N PRO A 277 -10.09 -7.05 -23.55
CA PRO A 277 -9.01 -7.70 -24.30
C PRO A 277 -7.95 -6.72 -24.83
N SER A 278 -8.25 -5.42 -24.88
CA SER A 278 -7.37 -4.41 -25.45
C SER A 278 -6.27 -4.01 -24.47
N PRO A 279 -4.98 -4.00 -24.87
CA PRO A 279 -3.89 -3.52 -24.03
C PRO A 279 -3.94 -2.00 -23.87
N VAL A 280 -3.29 -1.51 -22.81
CA VAL A 280 -3.00 -0.09 -22.62
C VAL A 280 -1.49 0.10 -22.61
N THR A 281 -0.99 0.91 -23.53
CA THR A 281 0.42 1.33 -23.51
C THR A 281 0.57 2.58 -22.67
N ILE A 282 1.45 2.55 -21.68
CA ILE A 282 1.92 3.74 -20.97
C ILE A 282 3.16 4.25 -21.69
N LYS A 283 3.09 5.45 -22.27
CA LYS A 283 4.18 6.08 -23.02
C LYS A 283 5.22 6.69 -22.09
N LYS A 284 6.44 6.81 -22.59
CA LYS A 284 7.54 7.49 -21.92
C LYS A 284 7.11 8.90 -21.54
N HIS A 285 7.18 9.21 -20.25
CA HIS A 285 6.72 10.50 -19.74
C HIS A 285 7.50 10.93 -18.47
N PRO A 286 7.77 12.24 -18.27
CA PRO A 286 8.50 12.73 -17.11
C PRO A 286 7.73 12.76 -15.78
N TRP A 287 6.42 12.48 -15.79
CA TRP A 287 5.59 12.29 -14.58
C TRP A 287 4.41 11.34 -14.86
N GLY A 288 3.81 10.82 -13.79
CA GLY A 288 2.84 9.72 -13.83
C GLY A 288 3.26 8.62 -12.87
N GLY A 289 2.33 7.76 -12.45
CA GLY A 289 2.54 6.71 -11.45
C GLY A 289 2.01 7.10 -10.06
N MET A 290 2.59 6.50 -9.01
CA MET A 290 2.18 6.73 -7.62
C MET A 290 2.62 8.12 -7.16
N ALA A 291 1.66 8.98 -6.85
CA ALA A 291 1.84 10.41 -6.66
C ALA A 291 1.44 10.87 -5.26
N ILE A 292 2.17 11.86 -4.76
CA ILE A 292 2.02 12.45 -3.44
C ILE A 292 1.92 13.96 -3.60
N ARG A 293 0.94 14.55 -2.92
CA ARG A 293 0.81 15.98 -2.67
C ARG A 293 0.82 16.22 -1.17
N GLY A 294 1.88 16.87 -0.70
CA GLY A 294 2.07 17.26 0.70
C GLY A 294 1.12 18.38 1.14
N ALA A 295 1.06 18.62 2.45
CA ALA A 295 0.11 19.51 3.08
C ALA A 295 0.14 20.97 2.53
N PRO A 296 -0.95 21.75 2.67
CA PRO A 296 -1.10 23.05 2.02
C PRO A 296 -0.04 24.11 2.40
N GLU A 297 0.57 24.00 3.58
CA GLU A 297 1.58 24.97 4.06
C GLU A 297 3.00 24.66 3.57
N TRP A 298 3.20 23.50 2.93
CA TRP A 298 4.51 22.97 2.58
C TRP A 298 5.05 23.60 1.29
N TYR A 299 5.34 24.89 1.33
CA TYR A 299 5.96 25.62 0.22
C TYR A 299 7.26 26.28 0.63
N GLY A 300 8.14 26.53 -0.36
CA GLY A 300 9.44 27.15 -0.13
C GLY A 300 10.24 26.42 0.94
N GLU A 301 10.77 27.18 1.90
CA GLU A 301 11.59 26.68 3.00
C GLU A 301 10.84 25.78 3.99
N LYS A 302 9.50 25.86 4.02
CA LYS A 302 8.65 24.99 4.83
C LYS A 302 8.48 23.60 4.24
N CYS A 303 9.17 23.25 3.15
CA CYS A 303 9.06 21.93 2.53
C CYS A 303 10.39 21.39 2.03
N LYS A 304 10.79 20.27 2.64
CA LYS A 304 12.02 19.55 2.33
C LYS A 304 11.72 18.24 1.62
N PHE A 305 12.65 17.86 0.76
CA PHE A 305 12.72 16.55 0.15
C PHE A 305 14.05 15.90 0.50
N LEU A 306 14.03 14.60 0.73
CA LEU A 306 15.21 13.78 0.89
C LEU A 306 14.98 12.43 0.22
N THR A 307 15.98 11.93 -0.51
CA THR A 307 15.91 10.60 -1.11
C THR A 307 16.91 9.65 -0.48
N SER A 308 16.70 8.35 -0.71
CA SER A 308 17.65 7.28 -0.36
C SER A 308 19.07 7.43 -0.93
N ALA A 309 19.27 8.34 -1.88
CA ALA A 309 20.58 8.67 -2.47
C ALA A 309 21.17 9.97 -1.88
N GLY A 310 20.61 10.49 -0.77
CA GLY A 310 21.04 11.73 -0.13
C GLY A 310 20.69 12.99 -0.92
N LYS A 311 19.82 12.89 -1.95
CA LYS A 311 19.50 14.04 -2.81
C LYS A 311 18.33 14.84 -2.25
N THR A 312 18.49 16.16 -2.25
CA THR A 312 17.45 17.12 -1.86
C THR A 312 16.69 17.60 -3.09
N ARG A 313 15.65 18.43 -2.89
CA ARG A 313 14.71 18.89 -3.94
C ARG A 313 15.39 19.26 -5.27
N SER A 314 16.44 20.08 -5.23
CA SER A 314 17.13 20.59 -6.43
C SER A 314 17.87 19.51 -7.23
N LYS A 315 18.22 18.38 -6.61
CA LYS A 315 19.00 17.30 -7.23
C LYS A 315 18.22 15.98 -7.35
N ALA A 316 17.04 15.88 -6.74
CA ALA A 316 16.29 14.62 -6.65
C ALA A 316 15.52 14.27 -7.92
N ASN A 317 15.13 15.26 -8.73
CA ASN A 317 14.28 15.03 -9.88
C ASN A 317 14.89 14.05 -10.89
N HIS A 318 14.09 13.07 -11.29
CA HIS A 318 14.37 11.95 -12.19
C HIS A 318 15.49 11.00 -11.74
N THR A 319 15.91 11.10 -10.48
CA THR A 319 16.90 10.17 -9.91
C THR A 319 16.24 8.88 -9.46
N ARG A 320 16.97 7.76 -9.56
CA ARG A 320 16.49 6.43 -9.17
C ARG A 320 16.71 6.21 -7.67
N VAL A 321 15.64 5.94 -6.95
CA VAL A 321 15.66 5.94 -5.47
C VAL A 321 14.84 4.80 -4.89
N ARG A 322 15.29 4.25 -3.76
CA ARG A 322 14.57 3.25 -2.96
C ARG A 322 13.39 3.86 -2.23
N TRP A 323 13.58 5.08 -1.75
CA TRP A 323 12.55 5.88 -1.09
C TRP A 323 12.77 7.37 -1.33
N CYS A 324 11.66 8.11 -1.27
CA CYS A 324 11.63 9.58 -1.32
C CYS A 324 10.75 10.08 -0.18
N SER A 325 11.28 11.04 0.57
CA SER A 325 10.59 11.72 1.67
C SER A 325 10.19 13.13 1.25
N ILE A 326 8.99 13.51 1.65
CA ILE A 326 8.51 14.89 1.67
C ILE A 326 8.14 15.23 3.11
N SER A 327 8.71 16.30 3.64
CA SER A 327 8.41 16.80 4.98
C SER A 327 8.16 18.29 4.92
N GLY A 328 7.34 18.81 5.81
CA GLY A 328 7.11 20.25 5.90
C GLY A 328 6.55 20.71 7.22
N SER A 329 6.56 22.03 7.40
CA SER A 329 6.06 22.70 8.60
C SER A 329 4.63 23.17 8.40
N THR A 330 3.74 22.76 9.31
CA THR A 330 2.35 23.24 9.41
C THR A 330 2.21 23.95 10.75
N ARG A 331 1.91 25.26 10.74
CA ARG A 331 1.90 26.10 11.95
C ARG A 331 3.16 25.96 12.81
N GLY A 332 4.33 25.86 12.19
CA GLY A 332 5.62 25.71 12.86
C GLY A 332 6.02 24.28 13.22
N VAL A 333 5.09 23.31 13.15
CA VAL A 333 5.37 21.91 13.51
C VAL A 333 5.75 21.10 12.28
N TRP A 334 6.93 20.47 12.31
CA TRP A 334 7.40 19.59 11.23
C TRP A 334 6.74 18.21 11.29
N SER A 335 6.38 17.70 10.12
CA SER A 335 5.88 16.34 9.90
C SER A 335 6.19 15.90 8.48
N GLY A 336 6.08 14.61 8.18
CA GLY A 336 6.41 14.13 6.86
C GLY A 336 5.85 12.76 6.50
N MET A 337 6.05 12.43 5.22
CA MET A 337 5.72 11.16 4.63
C MET A 337 6.87 10.68 3.76
N THR A 338 7.39 9.50 4.07
CA THR A 338 8.43 8.83 3.30
C THR A 338 7.83 7.64 2.58
N VAL A 339 7.93 7.64 1.25
CA VAL A 339 7.35 6.60 0.39
C VAL A 339 8.45 5.75 -0.20
N MET A 340 8.28 4.44 -0.06
CA MET A 340 9.27 3.40 -0.31
C MET A 340 8.81 2.53 -1.48
N SER A 341 9.61 2.43 -2.53
CA SER A 341 9.39 1.53 -3.66
C SER A 341 9.95 0.14 -3.33
N HIS A 342 9.23 -0.92 -3.70
CA HIS A 342 9.65 -2.30 -3.49
C HIS A 342 10.55 -2.80 -4.64
N PRO A 343 11.56 -3.66 -4.38
CA PRO A 343 12.40 -4.26 -5.42
C PRO A 343 11.67 -4.97 -6.57
N ALA A 344 10.49 -5.52 -6.29
CA ALA A 344 9.65 -6.18 -7.28
C ALA A 344 8.83 -5.22 -8.16
N ASN A 345 8.89 -3.91 -7.93
CA ASN A 345 8.20 -2.94 -8.80
C ASN A 345 8.90 -2.85 -10.15
N LEU A 346 8.12 -2.56 -11.19
CA LEU A 346 8.65 -2.27 -12.52
C LEU A 346 9.75 -1.19 -12.43
N ARG A 347 10.94 -1.52 -12.94
CA ARG A 347 12.10 -0.61 -13.02
C ARG A 347 12.65 -0.12 -11.68
N HIS A 348 12.43 -0.84 -10.59
CA HIS A 348 13.07 -0.53 -9.30
C HIS A 348 14.62 -0.50 -9.40
N PRO A 349 15.33 0.40 -8.68
CA PRO A 349 14.82 1.59 -8.01
C PRO A 349 14.16 2.55 -9.00
N GLU A 350 12.94 2.97 -8.71
CA GLU A 350 12.13 3.77 -9.62
C GLU A 350 12.65 5.21 -9.67
N PRO A 351 12.66 5.88 -10.85
CA PRO A 351 12.92 7.31 -10.91
C PRO A 351 11.77 8.08 -10.26
N VAL A 352 12.07 9.22 -9.64
CA VAL A 352 11.06 10.11 -9.05
C VAL A 352 10.93 11.43 -9.81
N ARG A 353 9.72 11.95 -10.01
CA ARG A 353 9.51 13.36 -10.37
C ARG A 353 9.39 14.15 -9.08
N VAL A 354 10.34 15.03 -8.77
CA VAL A 354 10.25 15.95 -7.61
C VAL A 354 10.04 17.37 -8.13
N ASN A 355 8.93 18.00 -7.78
CA ASN A 355 8.64 19.34 -8.29
C ASN A 355 9.49 20.43 -7.61
N GLY A 356 9.91 21.42 -8.40
CA GLY A 356 10.82 22.48 -7.96
C GLY A 356 10.21 23.45 -6.98
N THR A 357 8.89 23.63 -6.96
CA THR A 357 8.21 24.68 -6.18
C THR A 357 7.06 24.17 -5.33
N ILE A 358 6.25 23.23 -5.84
CA ILE A 358 5.07 22.72 -5.13
C ILE A 358 5.40 21.45 -4.32
N PRO A 359 4.70 21.15 -3.22
CA PRO A 359 4.95 19.97 -2.38
C PRO A 359 4.45 18.69 -3.05
N TYR A 360 5.12 18.26 -4.11
CA TYR A 360 4.67 17.14 -4.92
C TYR A 360 5.84 16.29 -5.40
N PHE A 361 5.62 14.98 -5.37
CA PHE A 361 6.43 14.06 -6.15
C PHE A 361 5.62 12.84 -6.62
N CYS A 362 6.16 12.10 -7.58
CA CYS A 362 5.67 10.75 -7.89
C CYS A 362 6.82 9.82 -8.23
N PHE A 363 6.61 8.51 -8.03
CA PHE A 363 7.42 7.47 -8.66
C PHE A 363 6.95 7.27 -10.10
N VAL A 364 7.87 7.44 -11.06
CA VAL A 364 7.56 7.57 -12.49
C VAL A 364 8.31 6.52 -13.31
N GLY A 365 7.94 5.25 -13.17
CA GLY A 365 8.53 4.15 -13.95
C GLY A 365 8.57 4.42 -15.46
N SER A 366 7.57 5.11 -16.02
CA SER A 366 7.49 5.49 -17.45
C SER A 366 8.60 6.44 -17.91
N TYR A 367 9.34 7.11 -17.02
CA TYR A 367 10.45 7.98 -17.41
C TYR A 367 11.53 7.24 -18.21
N LEU A 368 11.71 5.95 -17.95
CA LEU A 368 12.72 5.12 -18.62
C LEU A 368 12.26 4.52 -19.94
N GLY A 369 11.01 4.74 -20.37
CA GLY A 369 10.49 4.22 -21.64
C GLY A 369 9.03 3.81 -21.59
N ASP A 370 8.48 3.41 -22.73
CA ASP A 370 7.14 2.85 -22.83
C ASP A 370 7.05 1.51 -22.07
N PHE A 371 5.85 1.12 -21.66
CA PHE A 371 5.54 -0.25 -21.24
C PHE A 371 4.04 -0.52 -21.44
N ASP A 372 3.70 -1.79 -21.63
CA ASP A 372 2.32 -2.22 -21.83
C ASP A 372 1.75 -2.86 -20.57
N ILE A 373 0.45 -2.62 -20.36
CA ILE A 373 -0.41 -3.45 -19.52
C ILE A 373 -1.27 -4.25 -20.49
N THR A 374 -1.15 -5.58 -20.45
CA THR A 374 -1.88 -6.50 -21.33
C THR A 374 -2.83 -7.38 -20.50
N PRO A 375 -3.85 -8.01 -21.11
CA PRO A 375 -4.80 -8.85 -20.38
C PRO A 375 -4.14 -9.98 -19.57
N ASP A 376 -3.04 -10.52 -20.07
CA ASP A 376 -2.25 -11.61 -19.47
C ASP A 376 -1.14 -11.10 -18.53
N LYS A 377 -0.79 -9.81 -18.58
CA LYS A 377 0.29 -9.21 -17.79
C LYS A 377 -0.17 -7.96 -17.03
N PRO A 378 -0.86 -8.15 -15.90
CA PRO A 378 -1.22 -7.02 -15.04
C PRO A 378 0.04 -6.37 -14.43
N LEU A 379 -0.02 -5.06 -14.21
CA LEU A 379 1.04 -4.32 -13.53
C LEU A 379 0.79 -4.34 -12.03
N VAL A 380 1.76 -4.85 -11.26
CA VAL A 380 1.71 -4.83 -9.79
C VAL A 380 2.78 -3.90 -9.24
N LEU A 381 2.38 -2.91 -8.44
CA LEU A 381 3.28 -2.00 -7.75
C LEU A 381 3.02 -2.05 -6.24
N ARG A 382 4.09 -1.98 -5.46
CA ARG A 382 4.08 -2.11 -4.00
C ARG A 382 4.80 -0.92 -3.40
N TYR A 383 4.13 -0.24 -2.49
CA TYR A 383 4.67 0.93 -1.81
C TYR A 383 4.45 0.83 -0.31
N ARG A 384 5.45 1.22 0.47
CA ARG A 384 5.33 1.43 1.91
C ARG A 384 5.42 2.90 2.23
N PHE A 385 4.55 3.36 3.12
CA PHE A 385 4.44 4.73 3.57
C PHE A 385 4.78 4.79 5.06
N LEU A 386 5.87 5.50 5.36
CA LEU A 386 6.24 5.91 6.71
C LEU A 386 5.74 7.34 6.92
N VAL A 387 4.72 7.50 7.75
CA VAL A 387 4.18 8.81 8.12
C VAL A 387 4.69 9.16 9.51
N HIS A 388 5.38 10.27 9.65
CA HIS A 388 6.16 10.56 10.85
C HIS A 388 5.94 11.98 11.38
N ASP A 389 6.00 12.09 12.70
CA ASP A 389 6.18 13.35 13.40
C ASP A 389 7.62 13.83 13.20
N GLY A 390 7.82 15.14 13.11
CA GLY A 390 9.14 15.74 12.85
C GLY A 390 9.69 15.48 11.45
N GLU A 391 10.98 15.78 11.27
CA GLU A 391 11.70 15.50 10.02
C GLU A 391 12.11 14.03 9.92
N VAL A 392 12.21 13.52 8.69
CA VAL A 392 12.66 12.14 8.45
C VAL A 392 14.10 11.94 8.93
N ARG A 393 14.36 10.81 9.59
CA ARG A 393 15.72 10.32 9.85
C ARG A 393 16.09 9.30 8.77
N ALA A 394 17.12 9.57 7.97
CA ALA A 394 17.51 8.72 6.84
C ALA A 394 17.74 7.26 7.27
N ASP A 395 18.43 7.02 8.37
CA ASP A 395 18.70 5.67 8.89
C ASP A 395 17.40 4.92 9.25
N ASN A 396 16.40 5.62 9.79
CA ASN A 396 15.10 5.02 10.09
C ASN A 396 14.36 4.65 8.80
N ALA A 397 14.40 5.52 7.78
CA ALA A 397 13.81 5.25 6.48
C ALA A 397 14.49 4.06 5.79
N ASP A 398 15.83 4.00 5.79
CA ASP A 398 16.58 2.90 5.20
C ASP A 398 16.36 1.57 5.94
N ARG A 399 16.30 1.59 7.28
CA ARG A 399 15.98 0.38 8.06
C ARG A 399 14.59 -0.15 7.70
N LEU A 400 13.58 0.71 7.72
CA LEU A 400 12.20 0.32 7.39
C LEU A 400 12.03 -0.09 5.92
N TRP A 401 12.81 0.50 5.00
CA TRP A 401 12.87 0.05 3.62
C TRP A 401 13.49 -1.33 3.51
N LYS A 402 14.58 -1.64 4.23
CA LYS A 402 15.18 -2.99 4.24
C LYS A 402 14.21 -4.03 4.77
N ASP A 403 13.44 -3.71 5.80
CA ASP A 403 12.38 -4.57 6.33
C ASP A 403 11.25 -4.80 5.32
N PHE A 404 10.95 -3.81 4.48
CA PHE A 404 9.95 -3.92 3.41
C PHE A 404 10.45 -4.70 2.20
N ALA A 405 11.67 -4.41 1.76
CA ALA A 405 12.32 -5.02 0.61
C ALA A 405 12.71 -6.48 0.88
N ASN A 406 13.02 -6.82 2.13
CA ASN A 406 13.44 -8.14 2.58
C ASN A 406 12.73 -8.47 3.91
N PRO A 407 11.42 -8.81 3.85
CA PRO A 407 10.66 -9.16 5.05
C PRO A 407 11.28 -10.36 5.78
N PRO A 408 11.16 -10.46 7.12
CA PRO A 408 11.67 -11.61 7.85
C PRO A 408 11.01 -12.91 7.39
N ALA A 409 11.81 -13.94 7.11
CA ALA A 409 11.32 -15.27 6.76
C ALA A 409 11.11 -16.11 8.01
N ALA A 410 9.94 -16.73 8.12
CA ALA A 410 9.59 -17.64 9.20
C ALA A 410 9.39 -19.05 8.66
N VAL A 411 9.94 -20.04 9.36
CA VAL A 411 9.88 -21.45 8.99
C VAL A 411 9.34 -22.28 10.14
N ILE A 412 8.71 -23.40 9.81
CA ILE A 412 8.33 -24.43 10.78
C ILE A 412 9.56 -25.29 11.06
N VAL A 413 9.79 -25.62 12.32
CA VAL A 413 10.88 -26.52 12.73
C VAL A 413 10.33 -27.75 13.45
N ALA A 414 10.99 -28.90 13.22
CA ALA A 414 10.78 -30.11 14.02
C ALA A 414 11.34 -29.93 15.44
N GLU A 415 11.02 -30.86 16.34
CA GLU A 415 11.40 -30.76 17.76
C GLU A 415 12.89 -30.58 18.03
#